data_AF-A0A8J6YTD3-F1
#
_entry.id   AF-A0A8J6YTD3-F1
#
_cell.length_a   1.000
_cell.length_b   1.000
_cell.length_c   1.000
_cell.angle_alpha   90.00
_cell.angle_beta   90.00
_cell.angle_gamma   90.00
#
_symmetry.space_group_name_H-M   'P 1'
#
loop_
_entity.id
_entity.type
_entity.pdbx_description
1 polymer ?
#
loop_
_entity_poly.entity_id
_entity_poly.type
_entity_poly.pdbx_seq_one_letter_code
_entity_poly.pdbx_strand_id
1 'polypeptide(L)'
;MWRIVMNGQIDTYLTRPISPAVLFIVNNIHLELLFSSIPTLLFLFWKSSSLWTWGSLLAGFVVVLFAVIVTALLELTASGLAFWFGNISAVDEIVDSFYAMNNYPLILLDRGWQVLFTFIFPFMFNATLPSLIAAGIPLSWTNLCGAGITLILWSILVYVIWREGRRRYEGYGG
;
A
#
# COMPACT_ATOMS: atom_id res chain seq x y z
N MET A 1 6.83 11.84 -1.19
CA MET A 1 5.92 13.00 -1.44
C MET A 1 6.23 14.26 -0.61
N TRP A 2 6.72 14.17 0.64
CA TRP A 2 7.02 15.34 1.50
C TRP A 2 7.99 16.38 0.92
N ARG A 3 9.01 15.94 0.17
CA ARG A 3 9.97 16.84 -0.51
C ARG A 3 9.32 17.76 -1.54
N ILE A 4 8.24 17.34 -2.19
CA ILE A 4 7.52 18.13 -3.20
C ILE A 4 6.64 19.19 -2.53
N VAL A 5 6.03 18.84 -1.38
CA VAL A 5 5.25 19.76 -0.54
C VAL A 5 6.14 20.87 0.02
N MET A 6 7.33 20.52 0.52
CA MET A 6 8.28 21.50 1.06
C MET A 6 8.93 22.40 0.01
N ASN A 7 9.21 21.87 -1.19
CA ASN A 7 9.91 22.64 -2.22
C ASN A 7 9.00 23.64 -2.96
N GLY A 8 7.75 23.85 -2.52
CA GLY A 8 6.80 24.73 -3.20
C GLY A 8 6.40 24.25 -4.60
N GLN A 9 6.72 23.01 -4.96
CA GLN A 9 6.48 22.47 -6.30
C GLN A 9 5.03 21.99 -6.52
N ILE A 10 4.17 22.08 -5.51
CA ILE A 10 2.73 21.81 -5.65
C ILE A 10 2.11 22.72 -6.72
N ASP A 11 2.61 23.94 -6.89
CA ASP A 11 2.10 24.91 -7.86
C ASP A 11 2.32 24.44 -9.32
N THR A 12 3.39 23.69 -9.58
CA THR A 12 3.65 23.03 -10.87
C THR A 12 2.71 21.86 -11.13
N TYR A 13 2.16 21.25 -10.07
CA TYR A 13 1.18 20.16 -10.16
C TYR A 13 -0.27 20.67 -10.22
N LEU A 14 -0.57 21.82 -9.64
CA LEU A 14 -1.88 22.50 -9.73
C LEU A 14 -2.18 23.06 -11.12
N THR A 15 -1.17 23.35 -11.93
CA THR A 15 -1.31 23.85 -13.31
C THR A 15 -1.54 22.74 -14.35
N ARG A 16 -1.46 21.47 -13.97
CA ARG A 16 -1.73 20.34 -14.88
C ARG A 16 -3.23 20.01 -14.89
N PRO A 17 -3.82 19.70 -16.06
CA PRO A 17 -5.26 19.44 -16.21
C PRO A 17 -5.73 18.11 -15.57
N ILE A 18 -4.85 17.43 -14.83
CA ILE A 18 -5.10 16.14 -14.16
C ILE A 18 -5.14 16.41 -12.67
N SER A 19 -6.12 15.88 -11.94
CA SER A 19 -6.24 16.10 -10.50
C SER A 19 -4.91 15.75 -9.81
N PRO A 20 -4.31 16.65 -8.99
CA PRO A 20 -2.98 16.40 -8.44
C PRO A 20 -2.94 15.11 -7.61
N ALA A 21 -4.04 14.74 -6.95
CA ALA A 21 -4.19 13.47 -6.24
C ALA A 21 -3.89 12.24 -7.14
N VAL A 22 -4.44 12.21 -8.36
CA VAL A 22 -4.21 11.11 -9.32
C VAL A 22 -2.77 11.11 -9.80
N LEU A 23 -2.18 12.29 -10.04
CA LEU A 23 -0.80 12.38 -10.47
C LEU A 23 0.17 11.95 -9.34
N PHE A 24 -0.16 12.22 -8.07
CA PHE A 24 0.58 11.75 -6.91
C PHE A 24 0.43 10.24 -6.68
N ILE A 25 -0.77 9.67 -6.86
CA ILE A 25 -0.97 8.22 -6.83
C ILE A 25 -0.05 7.57 -7.87
N VAL A 26 -0.14 7.99 -9.14
CA VAL A 26 0.66 7.40 -10.22
C VAL A 26 2.17 7.52 -9.98
N ASN A 27 2.64 8.61 -9.37
CA ASN A 27 4.06 8.85 -9.16
C ASN A 27 4.64 8.20 -7.87
N ASN A 28 3.78 7.77 -6.93
CA ASN A 28 4.20 7.03 -5.72
C ASN A 28 3.74 5.56 -5.74
N ILE A 29 3.14 5.06 -6.82
CA ILE A 29 3.00 3.61 -6.97
C ILE A 29 4.41 3.05 -7.12
N HIS A 30 4.84 2.31 -6.11
CA HIS A 30 6.04 1.49 -6.14
C HIS A 30 5.85 0.31 -7.09
N LEU A 31 5.94 0.57 -8.40
CA LEU A 31 5.92 -0.48 -9.42
C LEU A 31 7.02 -1.51 -9.18
N GLU A 32 8.09 -1.12 -8.49
CA GLU A 32 9.14 -2.02 -8.02
C GLU A 32 8.60 -3.18 -7.17
N LEU A 33 7.61 -2.96 -6.29
CA LEU A 33 6.97 -4.02 -5.52
C LEU A 33 6.20 -4.99 -6.43
N LEU A 34 5.54 -4.50 -7.48
CA LEU A 34 4.88 -5.36 -8.47
C LEU A 34 5.91 -6.17 -9.27
N PHE A 35 6.93 -5.52 -9.81
CA PHE A 35 7.92 -6.16 -10.67
C PHE A 35 8.83 -7.13 -9.90
N SER A 36 9.16 -6.85 -8.64
CA SER A 36 9.92 -7.76 -7.77
C SER A 36 9.12 -8.98 -7.33
N SER A 37 7.79 -8.86 -7.24
CA SER A 37 6.91 -9.98 -6.87
C SER A 37 6.72 -10.99 -8.00
N ILE A 38 6.83 -10.56 -9.27
CA ILE A 38 6.62 -11.44 -10.45
C ILE A 38 7.62 -12.60 -10.50
N PRO A 39 8.97 -12.38 -10.43
CA PRO A 39 9.94 -13.47 -10.41
C PRO A 39 9.71 -14.46 -9.27
N THR A 40 9.35 -13.95 -8.10
CA THR A 40 9.08 -14.76 -6.90
C THR A 40 7.87 -15.67 -7.10
N LEU A 41 6.77 -15.13 -7.65
CA LEU A 41 5.57 -15.91 -8.00
C LEU A 41 5.88 -16.98 -9.05
N LEU A 42 6.64 -16.64 -10.10
CA LEU A 42 7.02 -17.58 -11.16
C LEU A 42 7.94 -18.69 -10.66
N PHE A 43 8.90 -18.36 -9.78
CA PHE A 43 9.80 -19.34 -9.17
C PHE A 43 9.04 -20.32 -8.28
N LEU A 44 8.12 -19.83 -7.45
CA LEU A 44 7.28 -20.67 -6.61
C LEU A 44 6.35 -21.56 -7.45
N PHE A 45 5.76 -21.02 -8.53
CA PHE A 45 4.97 -21.79 -9.49
C PHE A 45 5.78 -22.92 -10.12
N TRP A 46 7.01 -22.63 -10.56
CA TRP A 46 7.89 -23.63 -11.18
C TRP A 46 8.31 -24.74 -10.22
N LYS A 47 8.59 -24.41 -8.95
CA LYS A 47 8.96 -25.39 -7.93
C LYS A 47 7.80 -26.23 -7.42
N SER A 48 6.59 -25.68 -7.37
CA SER A 48 5.41 -26.33 -6.81
C SER A 48 4.57 -27.00 -7.91
N SER A 49 5.13 -28.00 -8.59
CA SER A 49 4.53 -28.64 -9.77
C SER A 49 3.22 -29.42 -9.51
N SER A 50 2.83 -29.69 -8.26
CA SER A 50 1.63 -30.47 -7.93
C SER A 50 0.50 -29.70 -7.24
N LEU A 51 0.75 -28.49 -6.71
CA LEU A 51 -0.23 -27.74 -5.91
C LEU A 51 -0.73 -26.46 -6.61
N TRP A 52 -0.03 -25.98 -7.65
CA TRP A 52 -0.40 -24.74 -8.32
C TRP A 52 -1.22 -25.02 -9.58
N THR A 53 -2.41 -24.45 -9.62
CA THR A 53 -3.21 -24.36 -10.83
C THR A 53 -3.03 -22.97 -11.44
N TRP A 54 -3.38 -22.80 -12.72
CA TRP A 54 -3.44 -21.46 -13.32
C TRP A 54 -4.32 -20.48 -12.52
N GLY A 55 -5.34 -21.01 -11.81
CA GLY A 55 -6.17 -20.23 -10.89
C GLY A 55 -5.41 -19.71 -9.66
N SER A 56 -4.50 -20.49 -9.07
CA SER A 56 -3.71 -20.02 -7.92
C SER A 56 -2.66 -18.99 -8.31
N LEU A 57 -2.07 -19.10 -9.51
CA LEU A 57 -1.20 -18.07 -10.07
C LEU A 57 -1.95 -16.74 -10.25
N LEU A 58 -3.15 -16.78 -10.84
CA LEU A 58 -3.97 -15.60 -11.06
C LEU A 58 -4.44 -14.99 -9.73
N ALA A 59 -4.84 -15.81 -8.77
CA ALA A 59 -5.21 -15.35 -7.43
C ALA A 59 -4.01 -14.68 -6.71
N GLY A 60 -2.82 -15.27 -6.78
CA GLY A 60 -1.60 -14.69 -6.23
C GLY A 60 -1.28 -13.33 -6.83
N PHE A 61 -1.39 -13.20 -8.16
CA PHE A 61 -1.20 -11.93 -8.86
C PHE A 61 -2.21 -10.86 -8.42
N VAL A 62 -3.49 -11.21 -8.29
CA VAL A 62 -4.54 -10.29 -7.81
C VAL A 62 -4.27 -9.83 -6.38
N VAL A 63 -3.82 -10.72 -5.50
CA VAL A 63 -3.47 -10.36 -4.11
C VAL A 63 -2.27 -9.43 -4.06
N VAL A 64 -1.23 -9.67 -4.88
CA VAL A 64 -0.07 -8.77 -4.96
C VAL A 64 -0.47 -7.40 -5.50
N LEU A 65 -1.30 -7.34 -6.55
CA LEU A 65 -1.84 -6.07 -7.06
C LEU A 65 -2.58 -5.30 -5.97
N PHE A 66 -3.42 -6.01 -5.23
CA PHE A 66 -4.16 -5.46 -4.12
C PHE A 66 -3.22 -4.90 -3.03
N ALA A 67 -2.19 -5.65 -2.68
CA ALA A 67 -1.20 -5.24 -1.71
C ALA A 67 -0.49 -3.95 -2.12
N VAL A 68 -0.08 -3.82 -3.38
CA VAL A 68 0.58 -2.60 -3.88
C VAL A 68 -0.34 -1.39 -3.86
N ILE A 69 -1.61 -1.55 -4.25
CA ILE A 69 -2.57 -0.44 -4.23
C ILE A 69 -2.77 0.06 -2.79
N VAL A 70 -3.01 -0.85 -1.85
CA VAL A 70 -3.25 -0.48 -0.45
C VAL A 70 -2.01 0.14 0.18
N THR A 71 -0.84 -0.39 -0.13
CA THR A 71 0.45 0.14 0.32
C THR A 71 0.67 1.57 -0.17
N ALA A 72 0.38 1.85 -1.45
CA ALA A 72 0.43 3.21 -1.99
C ALA A 72 -0.58 4.15 -1.30
N LEU A 73 -1.78 3.68 -0.96
CA LEU A 73 -2.75 4.49 -0.22
C LEU A 73 -2.26 4.83 1.20
N LEU A 74 -1.55 3.91 1.86
CA LEU A 74 -0.95 4.16 3.16
C LEU A 74 0.10 5.26 3.08
N GLU A 75 1.02 5.17 2.14
CA GLU A 75 2.08 6.16 1.94
C GLU A 75 1.52 7.53 1.56
N LEU A 76 0.48 7.58 0.73
CA LEU A 76 -0.21 8.83 0.39
C LEU A 76 -0.87 9.47 1.61
N THR A 77 -1.46 8.66 2.48
CA THR A 77 -2.06 9.13 3.74
C THR A 77 -0.99 9.70 4.65
N ALA A 78 0.09 8.94 4.89
CA ALA A 78 1.23 9.38 5.70
C ALA A 78 1.85 10.65 5.13
N SER A 79 2.02 10.70 3.81
CA SER A 79 2.56 11.85 3.10
C SER A 79 1.66 13.07 3.15
N GLY A 80 0.35 12.88 3.13
CA GLY A 80 -0.63 13.95 3.26
C GLY A 80 -0.58 14.65 4.63
N LEU A 81 -0.05 14.01 5.67
CA LEU A 81 0.18 14.67 6.96
C LEU A 81 1.16 15.86 6.85
N ALA A 82 1.98 15.91 5.80
CA ALA A 82 2.84 17.06 5.52
C ALA A 82 2.06 18.38 5.35
N PHE A 83 0.77 18.34 4.96
CA PHE A 83 -0.07 19.54 4.90
C PHE A 83 -0.23 20.25 6.25
N TRP A 84 -0.08 19.54 7.36
CA TRP A 84 -0.20 20.11 8.71
C TRP A 84 1.14 20.24 9.43
N PHE A 85 2.01 19.24 9.29
CA PHE A 85 3.25 19.14 10.06
C PHE A 85 4.50 19.56 9.29
N GLY A 86 4.40 19.76 7.97
CA GLY A 86 5.55 20.07 7.12
C GLY A 86 6.52 18.90 7.00
N ASN A 87 7.52 18.82 7.90
CA ASN A 87 8.51 17.74 7.89
C ASN A 87 7.96 16.46 8.51
N ILE A 88 7.81 15.44 7.67
CA ILE A 88 7.34 14.11 8.06
C ILE A 88 8.40 13.01 7.83
N SER A 89 9.68 13.37 7.64
CA SER A 89 10.76 12.37 7.44
C SER A 89 10.80 11.32 8.53
N ALA A 90 10.57 11.72 9.80
CA ALA A 90 10.49 10.78 10.92
C ALA A 90 9.28 9.83 10.84
N VAL A 91 8.16 10.28 10.27
CA VAL A 91 6.97 9.43 10.07
C VAL A 91 7.22 8.44 8.95
N ASP A 92 7.84 8.88 7.85
CA ASP A 92 8.28 8.04 6.74
C ASP A 92 9.21 6.92 7.25
N GLU A 93 10.22 7.28 8.06
CA GLU A 93 11.18 6.32 8.61
C GLU A 93 10.53 5.28 9.55
N ILE A 94 9.52 5.69 10.31
CA ILE A 94 8.74 4.76 11.15
C ILE A 94 7.95 3.79 10.25
N VAL A 95 7.29 4.29 9.21
CA VAL A 95 6.54 3.47 8.26
C VAL A 95 7.48 2.47 7.56
N ASP A 96 8.65 2.92 7.10
CA ASP A 96 9.73 2.11 6.52
C ASP A 96 10.22 1.02 7.47
N SER A 97 10.39 1.34 8.75
CA SER A 97 10.78 0.37 9.78
C SER A 97 9.74 -0.74 9.94
N PHE A 98 8.46 -0.39 9.80
CA PHE A 98 7.36 -1.33 9.87
C PHE A 98 7.26 -2.23 8.62
N TYR A 99 7.74 -1.79 7.45
CA TYR A 99 7.84 -2.66 6.27
C TYR A 99 8.76 -3.86 6.48
N ALA A 100 9.74 -3.79 7.40
CA ALA A 100 10.57 -4.94 7.74
C ALA A 100 9.74 -6.14 8.26
N MET A 101 8.55 -5.89 8.83
CA MET A 101 7.62 -6.92 9.29
C MET A 101 7.07 -7.79 8.14
N ASN A 102 7.14 -7.31 6.91
CA ASN A 102 6.71 -8.05 5.73
C ASN A 102 7.58 -9.31 5.47
N ASN A 103 8.79 -9.37 6.01
CA ASN A 103 9.64 -10.55 5.92
C ASN A 103 9.23 -11.68 6.88
N TYR A 104 8.27 -11.43 7.78
CA TYR A 104 7.81 -12.40 8.76
C TYR A 104 6.40 -12.88 8.42
N PRO A 105 6.11 -14.19 8.55
CA PRO A 105 4.76 -14.71 8.37
C PRO A 105 3.86 -14.21 9.50
N LEU A 106 3.05 -13.19 9.21
CA LEU A 106 2.22 -12.50 10.19
C LEU A 106 1.11 -13.37 10.79
N ILE A 107 0.83 -14.51 10.15
CA ILE A 107 -0.13 -15.51 10.66
C ILE A 107 0.35 -16.20 11.94
N LEU A 108 1.64 -16.12 12.26
CA LEU A 108 2.20 -16.65 13.52
C LEU A 108 1.94 -15.73 14.72
N LEU A 109 1.53 -14.49 14.48
CA LEU A 109 1.25 -13.52 15.55
C LEU A 109 -0.13 -13.77 16.17
N ASP A 110 -0.35 -13.26 17.39
CA ASP A 110 -1.67 -13.31 18.01
C ASP A 110 -2.72 -12.57 17.20
N ARG A 111 -4.00 -12.94 17.38
CA ARG A 111 -5.13 -12.37 16.62
C ARG A 111 -5.17 -10.84 16.64
N GLY A 112 -4.81 -10.21 17.76
CA GLY A 112 -4.78 -8.74 17.87
C GLY A 112 -3.78 -8.11 16.90
N TRP A 113 -2.57 -8.68 16.82
CA TRP A 113 -1.53 -8.22 15.89
C TRP A 113 -1.90 -8.50 14.44
N GLN A 114 -2.53 -9.65 14.16
CA GLN A 114 -3.02 -9.95 12.81
C GLN A 114 -4.04 -8.90 12.33
N VAL A 115 -4.97 -8.49 13.20
CA VAL A 115 -5.95 -7.43 12.90
C VAL A 115 -5.24 -6.11 12.64
N LEU A 116 -4.28 -5.73 13.49
CA LEU A 116 -3.48 -4.51 13.32
C LEU A 116 -2.74 -4.49 11.97
N PHE A 117 -2.05 -5.58 11.61
CA PHE A 117 -1.31 -5.69 10.35
C PHE A 117 -2.18 -6.03 9.13
N THR A 118 -3.49 -6.17 9.31
CA THR A 118 -4.45 -6.30 8.22
C THR A 118 -5.09 -4.94 7.89
N PHE A 119 -5.46 -4.17 8.92
CA PHE A 119 -6.22 -2.94 8.73
C PHE A 119 -5.40 -1.66 8.86
N ILE A 120 -4.48 -1.59 9.82
CA ILE A 120 -3.68 -0.38 10.12
C ILE A 120 -2.38 -0.38 9.33
N PHE A 121 -1.69 -1.51 9.27
CA PHE A 121 -0.44 -1.65 8.56
C PHE A 121 -0.58 -2.83 7.62
N PRO A 122 -1.26 -2.67 6.46
CA PRO A 122 -1.82 -3.74 5.62
C PRO A 122 -0.77 -4.63 4.92
N PHE A 123 0.21 -5.09 5.68
CA PHE A 123 1.35 -5.91 5.27
C PHE A 123 0.98 -7.38 5.14
N MET A 124 -0.13 -7.82 5.77
CA MET A 124 -0.62 -9.19 5.62
C MET A 124 -0.92 -9.54 4.16
N PHE A 125 -1.26 -8.55 3.32
CA PHE A 125 -1.49 -8.73 1.89
C PHE A 125 -0.21 -8.85 1.05
N ASN A 126 0.93 -8.31 1.52
CA ASN A 126 2.15 -8.26 0.72
C ASN A 126 2.90 -9.61 0.70
N ALA A 127 3.18 -10.21 1.87
CA ALA A 127 3.93 -11.47 1.94
C ALA A 127 3.12 -12.67 2.43
N THR A 128 2.22 -12.46 3.39
CA THR A 128 1.56 -13.58 4.08
C THR A 128 0.50 -14.24 3.20
N LEU A 129 -0.36 -13.47 2.52
CA LEU A 129 -1.39 -14.07 1.66
C LEU A 129 -0.84 -14.72 0.38
N PRO A 130 0.11 -14.11 -0.37
CA PRO A 130 0.72 -14.78 -1.51
C PRO A 130 1.43 -16.08 -1.13
N SER A 131 2.06 -16.14 0.05
CA SER A 131 2.71 -17.36 0.54
C SER A 131 1.71 -18.45 0.97
N LEU A 132 0.54 -18.10 1.49
CA LEU A 132 -0.53 -19.07 1.77
C LEU A 132 -1.08 -19.69 0.48
N ILE A 133 -1.33 -18.86 -0.54
CA ILE A 133 -1.74 -19.34 -1.88
C ILE A 133 -0.63 -20.23 -2.45
N ALA A 134 0.63 -19.84 -2.27
CA ALA A 134 1.79 -20.61 -2.70
C ALA A 134 1.89 -21.97 -2.02
N ALA A 135 1.48 -22.07 -0.76
CA ALA A 135 1.42 -23.31 0.00
C ALA A 135 0.19 -24.17 -0.33
N GLY A 136 -0.69 -23.73 -1.24
CA GLY A 136 -1.96 -24.40 -1.55
C GLY A 136 -3.01 -24.28 -0.44
N ILE A 137 -2.81 -23.36 0.51
CA ILE A 137 -3.74 -23.12 1.61
C ILE A 137 -4.83 -22.17 1.10
N PRO A 138 -6.12 -22.56 1.15
CA PRO A 138 -7.19 -21.70 0.68
C PRO A 138 -7.30 -20.44 1.53
N LEU A 139 -7.53 -19.30 0.87
CA LEU A 139 -7.82 -18.05 1.55
C LEU A 139 -9.16 -18.16 2.28
N SER A 140 -9.18 -17.75 3.54
CA SER A 140 -10.43 -17.71 4.30
C SER A 140 -11.27 -16.48 3.89
N TRP A 141 -12.59 -16.56 4.12
CA TRP A 141 -13.49 -15.44 3.82
C TRP A 141 -13.12 -14.16 4.58
N THR A 142 -12.55 -14.29 5.78
CA THR A 142 -12.09 -13.15 6.57
C THR A 142 -10.89 -12.45 5.91
N ASN A 143 -10.01 -13.18 5.21
CA ASN A 143 -8.92 -12.55 4.44
C ASN A 143 -9.45 -11.73 3.26
N LEU A 144 -10.45 -12.27 2.53
CA LEU A 144 -11.05 -11.59 1.38
C LEU A 144 -11.87 -10.36 1.79
N CYS A 145 -12.71 -10.50 2.82
CA CYS A 145 -13.43 -9.36 3.38
C CYS A 145 -12.47 -8.34 3.99
N GLY A 146 -11.42 -8.79 4.66
CA GLY A 146 -10.35 -7.95 5.20
C GLY A 146 -9.70 -7.10 4.12
N ALA A 147 -9.36 -7.70 2.96
CA ALA A 147 -8.87 -6.96 1.80
C ALA A 147 -9.86 -5.85 1.41
N GLY A 148 -11.10 -6.20 1.08
CA GLY A 148 -12.10 -5.20 0.66
C GLY A 148 -12.28 -4.05 1.65
N ILE A 149 -12.37 -4.35 2.95
CA ILE A 149 -12.50 -3.36 4.02
C ILE A 149 -11.27 -2.46 4.09
N THR A 150 -10.06 -3.03 4.08
CA THR A 150 -8.82 -2.26 4.12
C THR A 150 -8.70 -1.32 2.92
N LEU A 151 -9.03 -1.78 1.71
CA LEU A 151 -9.00 -0.91 0.52
C LEU A 151 -9.95 0.27 0.65
N ILE A 152 -11.19 0.02 1.07
CA ILE A 152 -12.20 1.06 1.24
C ILE A 152 -11.75 2.05 2.32
N LEU A 153 -11.27 1.55 3.46
CA LEU A 153 -10.79 2.36 4.58
C LEU A 153 -9.68 3.31 4.14
N TRP A 154 -8.62 2.79 3.50
CA TRP A 154 -7.49 3.61 3.08
C TRP A 154 -7.85 4.57 1.94
N SER A 155 -8.76 4.17 1.04
CA SER A 155 -9.27 5.07 -0.01
C SER A 155 -10.03 6.27 0.58
N ILE A 156 -10.86 6.02 1.60
CA ILE A 156 -11.58 7.08 2.32
C ILE A 156 -10.60 7.98 3.06
N LEU A 157 -9.60 7.42 3.76
CA LEU A 157 -8.60 8.19 4.48
C LEU A 157 -7.82 9.14 3.55
N VAL A 158 -7.33 8.62 2.42
CA VAL A 158 -6.66 9.45 1.40
C VAL A 158 -7.58 10.57 0.92
N TYR A 159 -8.86 10.26 0.62
CA TYR A 159 -9.82 11.27 0.18
C TYR A 159 -10.03 12.38 1.22
N VAL A 160 -10.19 12.02 2.49
CA VAL A 160 -10.41 12.97 3.58
C VAL A 160 -9.18 13.83 3.81
N ILE A 161 -7.99 13.22 3.93
CA ILE A 161 -6.73 13.94 4.11
C ILE A 161 -6.48 14.89 2.95
N TRP A 162 -6.74 14.46 1.72
CA TRP A 162 -6.58 15.30 0.56
C TRP A 162 -7.58 16.48 0.53
N ARG A 163 -8.83 16.23 0.92
CA ARG A 163 -9.86 17.27 0.98
C ARG A 163 -9.54 18.33 2.03
N GLU A 164 -9.14 17.92 3.23
CA GLU A 164 -8.83 18.85 4.32
C GLU A 164 -7.46 19.51 4.14
N GLY A 165 -6.47 18.77 3.64
CA GLY A 165 -5.13 19.29 3.37
C GLY A 165 -5.14 20.43 2.35
N ARG A 166 -5.95 20.32 1.29
CA ARG A 166 -6.13 21.39 0.29
C ARG A 166 -6.77 22.67 0.85
N ARG A 167 -7.58 22.58 1.90
CA ARG A 167 -8.16 23.77 2.55
C ARG A 167 -7.12 24.53 3.37
N ARG A 168 -6.11 23.82 3.88
CA ARG A 168 -5.03 24.37 4.70
C ARG A 168 -3.86 24.88 3.86
N TYR A 169 -3.69 24.35 2.65
CA TYR A 169 -2.67 24.80 1.69
C TYR A 169 -2.99 26.22 1.21
N GLU A 170 -2.48 27.21 1.94
CA GLU A 170 -2.31 28.56 1.43
C GLU A 170 -1.19 28.50 0.39
N GLY A 171 -1.52 28.71 -0.87
CA GLY A 171 -0.51 28.76 -1.94
C GLY A 171 0.57 29.79 -1.60
N TYR A 172 1.80 29.59 -2.07
CA TYR A 172 2.93 30.51 -1.95
C TYR A 172 2.71 31.79 -2.79
N GLY A 173 1.65 32.54 -2.47
CA GLY A 173 1.21 33.73 -3.20
C GLY A 173 0.56 34.79 -2.31
N GLY A 174 1.00 34.89 -1.06
CA GLY A 174 0.93 36.13 -0.29
C GLY A 174 2.08 37.05 -0.69
#